data_AF-A0A0D3KZ61-F1
#
_entry.id   AF-A0A0D3KZ61-F1
#
_cell.length_a   1.000
_cell.length_b   1.000
_cell.length_c   1.000
_cell.angle_alpha   90.00
_cell.angle_beta   90.00
_cell.angle_gamma   90.00
#
_symmetry.space_group_name_H-M   'P 1'
#
loop_
_entity.id
_entity.type
_entity.pdbx_description
1 polymer ?
#
loop_
_entity_poly.entity_id
_entity_poly.type
_entity_poly.pdbx_seq_one_letter_code
_entity_poly.pdbx_strand_id
1 'polypeptide(L)'
;MDTILATVADILYTMDEIEELYAVYKKGMPTMTKMELIGCLIESDPERFVRRIWVDFLGLEEYGGDVMISYRLGAREAARLHNLAFGSPMPLGMGKKDLLHKLLACWNEPPVLGVSFLSEGQTKHNDNACGVCPNGHGMMTGRVRGDGICDVCHAGVRGGAFVDACAQCDFWICQQCQLKLGKYGAPAKSAASVHGNKMAPLSSPPPRVTVPQLPLPDGCLYHAFLTHSWVKDGKGRDTHARVSRINDHLKARGMVTWFDGDRMEGEIADKMCEGIDDSAAIVVFVSKAYLDKVASKNPNDNCKKEFKYATQRKSATKMVPVPMEPDCLMPGNWKGQVGMELGGTLFKANFAEDADFEEQAEALFDEILRVAGVNTPPSAPTHPHARKTRM
;
A
#
# COMPACT_ATOMS: atom_id res chain seq x y z
N MET A 1 12.24 35.15 -18.77
CA MET A 1 11.84 35.02 -17.34
C MET A 1 10.32 35.13 -17.27
N ASP A 2 9.74 36.10 -17.97
CA ASP A 2 8.29 36.29 -18.13
C ASP A 2 7.55 35.09 -18.72
N THR A 3 8.11 34.39 -19.72
CA THR A 3 7.47 33.20 -20.32
C THR A 3 7.40 32.01 -19.36
N ILE A 4 8.42 31.82 -18.52
CA ILE A 4 8.47 30.70 -17.57
C ILE A 4 7.50 30.95 -16.42
N LEU A 5 7.41 32.20 -15.95
CA LEU A 5 6.50 32.58 -14.87
C LEU A 5 5.03 32.62 -15.32
N ALA A 6 4.77 32.97 -16.58
CA ALA A 6 3.43 32.84 -17.18
C ALA A 6 2.98 31.37 -17.25
N THR A 7 3.87 30.46 -17.65
CA THR A 7 3.58 29.02 -17.67
C THR A 7 3.41 28.45 -16.25
N VAL A 8 4.17 28.93 -15.28
CA VAL A 8 4.02 28.55 -13.87
C VAL A 8 2.70 29.07 -13.29
N ALA A 9 2.23 30.24 -13.71
CA ALA A 9 0.96 30.81 -13.29
C ALA A 9 -0.22 29.94 -13.75
N ASP A 10 -0.25 29.54 -15.03
CA ASP A 10 -1.27 28.66 -15.61
C ASP A 10 -1.39 27.30 -14.89
N ILE A 11 -0.32 26.83 -14.24
CA ILE A 11 -0.27 25.54 -13.53
C ILE A 11 -0.83 25.66 -12.10
N LEU A 12 -0.81 26.84 -11.49
CA LEU A 12 -1.21 27.02 -10.09
C LEU A 12 -2.64 27.53 -9.93
N TYR A 13 -3.05 28.42 -10.85
CA TYR A 13 -4.34 29.10 -10.92
C TYR A 13 -4.68 29.36 -12.39
N THR A 14 -5.95 29.28 -12.77
CA THR A 14 -6.37 29.77 -14.07
C THR A 14 -6.05 31.26 -14.17
N MET A 15 -5.75 31.77 -15.38
CA MET A 15 -5.54 33.20 -15.58
C MET A 15 -6.69 34.04 -14.99
N ASP A 16 -7.93 33.55 -15.07
CA ASP A 16 -9.11 34.21 -14.49
C ASP A 16 -9.06 34.28 -12.95
N GLU A 17 -8.65 33.21 -12.26
CA GLU A 17 -8.48 33.21 -10.80
C GLU A 17 -7.37 34.17 -10.34
N ILE A 18 -6.29 34.28 -11.11
CA ILE A 18 -5.20 35.25 -10.84
C ILE A 18 -5.69 36.67 -11.03
N GLU A 19 -6.49 36.95 -12.07
CA GLU A 19 -7.08 38.26 -12.29
C GLU A 19 -8.04 38.64 -11.15
N GLU A 20 -8.87 37.71 -10.69
CA GLU A 20 -9.78 37.94 -9.56
C GLU A 20 -9.03 38.21 -8.25
N LEU A 21 -8.02 37.39 -7.92
CA LEU A 21 -7.16 37.59 -6.75
C LEU A 21 -6.41 38.93 -6.83
N TYR A 22 -5.85 39.25 -7.99
CA TYR A 22 -5.13 40.50 -8.19
C TYR A 22 -6.06 41.71 -8.07
N ALA A 23 -7.29 41.64 -8.56
CA ALA A 23 -8.28 42.71 -8.41
C ALA A 23 -8.65 42.95 -6.94
N VAL A 24 -8.66 41.90 -6.10
CA VAL A 24 -8.88 42.03 -4.66
C VAL A 24 -7.65 42.66 -3.98
N TYR A 25 -6.44 42.16 -4.25
CA TYR A 25 -5.22 42.67 -3.61
C TYR A 25 -4.87 44.10 -4.02
N LYS A 26 -5.12 44.48 -5.28
CA LYS A 26 -4.84 45.84 -5.78
C LYS A 26 -5.65 46.93 -5.07
N LYS A 27 -6.80 46.58 -4.48
CA LYS A 27 -7.59 47.51 -3.65
C LYS A 27 -6.90 47.83 -2.31
N GLY A 28 -6.12 46.90 -1.76
CA GLY A 28 -5.40 47.06 -0.50
C GLY A 28 -3.91 47.43 -0.65
N MET A 29 -3.29 47.03 -1.77
CA MET A 29 -1.87 47.22 -2.07
C MET A 29 -1.69 47.72 -3.51
N PRO A 30 -1.93 49.01 -3.79
CA PRO A 30 -2.03 49.52 -5.16
C PRO A 30 -0.72 49.48 -5.97
N THR A 31 0.42 49.30 -5.30
CA THR A 31 1.75 49.18 -5.93
C THR A 31 2.17 47.75 -6.23
N MET A 32 1.45 46.75 -5.71
CA MET A 32 1.80 45.34 -5.93
C MET A 32 1.52 44.96 -7.39
N THR A 33 2.52 44.39 -8.04
CA THR A 33 2.41 43.86 -9.41
C THR A 33 1.88 42.43 -9.40
N LYS A 34 1.32 41.97 -10.52
CA LYS A 34 0.88 40.57 -10.68
C LYS A 34 2.01 39.56 -10.42
N MET A 35 3.23 39.92 -10.82
CA MET A 35 4.40 39.06 -10.65
C MET A 35 4.82 38.93 -9.18
N GLU A 36 4.70 40.00 -8.41
CA GLU A 36 4.95 39.96 -6.96
C GLU A 36 3.87 39.15 -6.24
N LEU A 37 2.59 39.25 -6.66
CA LEU A 37 1.52 38.42 -6.12
C LEU A 37 1.76 36.93 -6.38
N ILE A 38 2.17 36.57 -7.60
CA ILE A 38 2.52 35.18 -7.95
C ILE A 38 3.71 34.69 -7.10
N GLY A 39 4.74 35.52 -6.91
CA GLY A 39 5.86 35.21 -6.01
C GLY A 39 5.41 34.93 -4.58
N CYS A 40 4.56 35.78 -4.01
CA CYS A 40 4.02 35.59 -2.66
C CYS A 40 3.16 34.32 -2.54
N LEU A 41 2.37 33.98 -3.56
CA LEU A 41 1.57 32.75 -3.55
C LEU A 41 2.46 31.51 -3.52
N ILE A 42 3.55 31.50 -4.29
CA ILE A 42 4.55 30.42 -4.31
C ILE A 42 5.26 30.30 -2.96
N GLU A 43 5.64 31.42 -2.35
CA GLU A 43 6.30 31.44 -1.03
C GLU A 43 5.34 31.02 0.10
N SER A 44 4.06 31.33 -0.02
CA SER A 44 3.06 31.04 1.02
C SER A 44 2.66 29.56 1.09
N ASP A 45 2.73 28.83 -0.02
CA ASP A 45 2.35 27.41 -0.08
C ASP A 45 3.18 26.62 -1.11
N PRO A 46 4.49 26.39 -0.82
CA PRO A 46 5.39 25.69 -1.71
C PRO A 46 5.05 24.20 -1.89
N GLU A 47 4.28 23.60 -0.97
CA GLU A 47 3.86 22.20 -1.09
C GLU A 47 2.75 22.03 -2.13
N ARG A 48 1.76 22.94 -2.15
CA ARG A 48 0.73 22.97 -3.20
C ARG A 48 1.33 23.22 -4.58
N PHE A 49 2.39 24.02 -4.64
CA PHE A 49 3.17 24.28 -5.84
C PHE A 49 3.83 23.02 -6.42
N VAL A 50 4.52 22.24 -5.57
CA VAL A 50 5.19 21.01 -6.00
C VAL A 50 4.18 19.93 -6.40
N ARG A 51 3.06 19.81 -5.67
CA ARG A 51 2.01 18.82 -5.97
C ARG A 51 1.40 19.01 -7.36
N ARG A 52 1.08 20.26 -7.78
CA ARG A 52 0.39 20.50 -9.05
C ARG A 52 1.27 20.34 -10.29
N ILE A 53 2.54 20.77 -10.21
CA ILE A 53 3.53 20.52 -11.28
C ILE A 53 3.68 19.01 -11.54
N TRP A 54 3.62 18.20 -10.48
CA TRP A 54 3.74 16.74 -10.59
C TRP A 54 2.51 16.07 -11.21
N VAL A 55 1.31 16.56 -10.90
CA VAL A 55 0.06 16.04 -11.47
C VAL A 55 -0.08 16.43 -12.94
N ASP A 56 0.09 17.72 -13.27
CA ASP A 56 -0.26 18.24 -14.59
C ASP A 56 0.86 18.11 -15.63
N PHE A 57 2.13 18.17 -15.23
CA PHE A 57 3.27 18.10 -16.17
C PHE A 57 3.83 16.68 -16.34
N LEU A 58 3.71 15.82 -15.32
CA LEU A 58 4.23 14.44 -15.35
C LEU A 58 3.13 13.38 -15.48
N GLY A 59 1.85 13.78 -15.53
CA GLY A 59 0.73 12.87 -15.77
C GLY A 59 0.47 11.87 -14.63
N LEU A 60 0.84 12.22 -13.40
CA LEU A 60 0.63 11.36 -12.24
C LEU A 60 -0.71 11.70 -11.57
N GLU A 61 -1.64 10.74 -11.50
CA GLU A 61 -2.94 10.95 -10.86
C GLU A 61 -2.82 11.17 -9.35
N GLU A 62 -3.63 12.09 -8.82
CA GLU A 62 -3.72 12.42 -7.41
C GLU A 62 -4.42 11.26 -6.65
N TYR A 63 -3.65 10.35 -6.07
CA TYR A 63 -4.19 9.32 -5.18
C TYR A 63 -4.58 9.97 -3.85
N GLY A 64 -5.89 9.94 -3.55
CA GLY A 64 -6.44 10.41 -2.28
C GLY A 64 -5.95 9.58 -1.10
N GLY A 65 -5.05 10.18 -0.31
CA GLY A 65 -4.46 9.61 0.89
C GLY A 65 -2.96 9.89 0.90
N ASP A 66 -2.43 10.45 1.99
CA ASP A 66 -1.04 10.87 2.14
C ASP A 66 -0.03 9.76 1.78
N VAL A 67 0.39 9.70 0.51
CA VAL A 67 1.52 8.89 0.04
C VAL A 67 2.60 9.84 -0.42
N MET A 68 3.54 10.10 0.49
CA MET A 68 4.80 10.77 0.20
C MET A 68 5.67 9.84 -0.66
N ILE A 69 5.80 10.14 -1.95
CA ILE A 69 6.87 9.59 -2.79
C ILE A 69 8.20 10.02 -2.16
N SER A 70 8.94 9.05 -1.62
CA SER A 70 10.27 9.24 -1.03
C SER A 70 11.26 9.71 -2.10
N TYR A 71 11.65 10.99 -2.09
CA TYR A 71 12.69 11.47 -2.99
C TYR A 71 14.09 10.99 -2.59
N ARG A 72 14.74 10.35 -3.56
CA ARG A 72 16.19 10.12 -3.66
C ARG A 72 16.97 11.39 -4.01
N LEU A 73 16.74 12.48 -3.29
CA LEU A 73 17.78 13.46 -3.03
C LEU A 73 17.75 13.68 -1.53
N GLY A 74 18.75 13.15 -0.82
CA GLY A 74 18.85 13.37 0.61
C GLY A 74 18.74 14.87 0.92
N ALA A 75 18.14 15.23 2.06
CA ALA A 75 17.84 16.62 2.42
C ALA A 75 19.04 17.58 2.27
N ARG A 76 20.27 17.07 2.41
CA ARG A 76 21.52 17.81 2.13
C ARG A 76 21.70 18.20 0.67
N GLU A 77 21.35 17.34 -0.27
CA GLU A 77 21.56 17.56 -1.70
C GLU A 77 20.47 18.48 -2.28
N ALA A 78 19.23 18.35 -1.79
CA ALA A 78 18.15 19.29 -2.08
C ALA A 78 18.46 20.70 -1.52
N ALA A 79 18.96 20.79 -0.28
CA ALA A 79 19.39 22.07 0.32
C ALA A 79 20.62 22.65 -0.40
N ARG A 80 21.53 21.80 -0.90
CA ARG A 80 22.69 22.22 -1.69
C ARG A 80 22.29 22.79 -3.04
N LEU A 81 21.33 22.17 -3.74
CA LEU A 81 20.79 22.66 -5.00
C LEU A 81 19.99 23.95 -4.82
N HIS A 82 19.18 24.03 -3.76
CA HIS A 82 18.49 25.26 -3.38
C HIS A 82 19.48 26.39 -3.09
N ASN A 83 20.56 26.14 -2.34
CA ASN A 83 21.58 27.15 -2.07
C ASN A 83 22.42 27.54 -3.30
N LEU A 84 22.66 26.61 -4.24
CA LEU A 84 23.31 26.89 -5.52
C LEU A 84 22.43 27.73 -6.46
N ALA A 85 21.12 27.52 -6.42
CA ALA A 85 20.18 28.23 -7.27
C ALA A 85 19.74 29.58 -6.67
N PHE A 86 19.70 29.71 -5.34
CA PHE A 86 19.03 30.83 -4.67
C PHE A 86 19.80 31.46 -3.50
N GLY A 87 20.89 30.85 -3.00
CA GLY A 87 21.49 31.20 -1.69
C GLY A 87 22.92 31.76 -1.69
N SER A 88 23.63 31.82 -2.82
CA SER A 88 24.98 32.41 -2.90
C SER A 88 25.26 32.97 -4.30
N PRO A 89 26.14 33.99 -4.43
CA PRO A 89 26.50 34.50 -5.75
C PRO A 89 27.09 33.37 -6.59
N MET A 90 26.52 33.16 -7.78
CA MET A 90 26.99 32.12 -8.70
C MET A 90 28.51 32.24 -8.90
N PRO A 91 29.25 31.10 -8.94
CA PRO A 91 30.67 31.14 -9.26
C PRO A 91 30.89 31.93 -10.54
N LEU A 92 31.76 32.94 -10.49
CA LEU A 92 32.07 33.80 -11.64
C LEU A 92 32.45 32.94 -12.85
N GLY A 93 31.62 32.99 -13.89
CA GLY A 93 31.83 32.29 -15.16
C GLY A 93 30.96 31.07 -15.44
N MET A 94 30.10 30.62 -14.51
CA MET A 94 29.18 29.51 -14.80
C MET A 94 27.92 30.02 -15.53
N GLY A 95 27.74 29.62 -16.78
CA GLY A 95 26.56 29.98 -17.57
C GLY A 95 25.33 29.15 -17.19
N LYS A 96 24.13 29.69 -17.42
CA LYS A 96 22.84 29.00 -17.15
C LYS A 96 22.74 27.64 -17.86
N LYS A 97 23.40 27.49 -19.01
CA LYS A 97 23.46 26.23 -19.78
C LYS A 97 24.33 25.17 -19.10
N ASP A 98 25.38 25.59 -18.40
CA ASP A 98 26.30 24.68 -17.68
C ASP A 98 25.66 24.12 -16.41
N LEU A 99 24.84 24.93 -15.73
CA LEU A 99 24.04 24.48 -14.58
C LEU A 99 23.02 23.41 -14.99
N LEU A 100 22.33 23.63 -16.11
CA LEU A 100 21.36 22.68 -16.65
C LEU A 100 22.03 21.37 -17.12
N HIS A 101 23.18 21.47 -17.78
CA HIS A 101 23.98 20.30 -18.17
C HIS A 101 24.48 19.49 -16.97
N LYS A 102 24.87 20.14 -15.86
CA LYS A 102 25.30 19.45 -14.64
C LYS A 102 24.15 18.72 -13.94
N LEU A 103 22.97 19.34 -13.89
CA LEU A 103 21.77 18.70 -13.33
C LEU A 103 21.38 17.45 -14.13
N LEU A 104 21.47 17.52 -15.45
CA LEU A 104 21.20 16.37 -16.34
C LEU A 104 22.30 15.31 -16.29
N ALA A 105 23.56 15.68 -16.06
CA ALA A 105 24.67 14.73 -15.91
C ALA A 105 24.57 13.91 -14.61
N CYS A 106 24.21 14.55 -13.48
CA CYS A 106 23.96 13.84 -12.21
C CYS A 106 22.79 12.85 -12.28
N TRP A 107 21.89 13.01 -13.26
CA TRP A 107 20.73 12.13 -13.47
C TRP A 107 21.05 10.90 -14.32
N ASN A 108 22.10 10.94 -15.16
CA ASN A 108 22.36 9.96 -16.22
C ASN A 108 23.59 9.05 -16.01
N GLU A 109 24.29 9.10 -14.88
CA GLU A 109 25.37 8.13 -14.63
C GLU A 109 24.84 6.77 -14.13
N PRO A 110 25.25 5.64 -14.76
CA PRO A 110 24.91 4.31 -14.28
C PRO A 110 25.71 3.94 -13.01
N PRO A 111 25.21 3.04 -12.16
CA PRO A 111 25.86 2.72 -10.90
C PRO A 111 27.21 2.02 -11.15
N VAL A 112 28.31 2.64 -10.72
CA VAL A 112 29.61 1.98 -10.64
C VAL A 112 29.61 1.07 -9.42
N LEU A 113 29.39 -0.22 -9.64
CA LEU A 113 29.75 -1.28 -8.71
C LEU A 113 31.28 -1.42 -8.74
N GLY A 114 31.96 -0.91 -7.70
CA GLY A 114 33.41 -0.96 -7.60
C GLY A 114 33.89 -0.80 -6.18
N VAL A 115 34.09 -1.93 -5.50
CA VAL A 115 34.81 -2.00 -4.22
C VAL A 115 36.25 -1.58 -4.47
N SER A 116 36.70 -0.50 -3.83
CA SER A 116 38.13 -0.26 -3.61
C SER A 116 38.33 0.39 -2.24
N PHE A 117 39.03 -0.36 -1.38
CA PHE A 117 39.56 0.07 -0.10
C PHE A 117 40.66 1.11 -0.34
N LEU A 118 40.47 2.33 0.18
CA LEU A 118 41.51 3.11 0.84
C LEU A 118 40.88 3.88 2.00
N SER A 119 41.69 4.07 3.02
CA SER A 119 41.37 4.10 4.43
C SER A 119 41.00 5.47 5.01
N GLU A 120 40.40 5.40 6.21
CA GLU A 120 40.28 6.44 7.25
C GLU A 120 39.11 7.43 7.15
N GLY A 121 38.16 7.26 8.08
CA GLY A 121 37.10 8.22 8.37
C GLY A 121 35.94 7.62 9.14
N GLN A 122 36.08 7.54 10.47
CA GLN A 122 35.05 7.08 11.42
C GLN A 122 33.65 7.64 11.11
N THR A 123 32.65 6.76 11.01
CA THR A 123 31.24 7.14 11.28
C THR A 123 30.67 6.22 12.34
N LYS A 124 30.09 6.87 13.36
CA LYS A 124 29.48 6.25 14.54
C LYS A 124 28.27 5.42 14.11
N HIS A 125 28.19 4.18 14.59
CA HIS A 125 26.97 3.38 14.53
C HIS A 125 25.84 4.13 15.26
N ASN A 126 24.66 4.17 14.64
CA ASN A 126 23.45 4.74 15.20
C ASN A 126 22.64 3.57 15.80
N ASP A 127 22.64 3.44 17.13
CA ASP A 127 22.16 2.27 17.88
C ASP A 127 20.63 2.10 17.95
N ASN A 128 19.86 2.61 16.98
CA ASN A 128 18.39 2.63 17.01
C ASN A 128 17.70 1.55 16.14
N ALA A 129 18.32 0.39 15.93
CA ALA A 129 17.70 -0.72 15.20
C ALA A 129 16.78 -1.53 16.14
N CYS A 130 15.46 -1.31 16.06
CA CYS A 130 14.49 -1.92 16.97
C CYS A 130 13.77 -3.14 16.35
N GLY A 131 14.47 -4.25 16.16
CA GLY A 131 13.89 -5.54 15.70
C GLY A 131 13.49 -5.60 14.21
N VAL A 132 12.87 -6.70 13.81
CA VAL A 132 12.45 -6.99 12.42
C VAL A 132 10.95 -7.26 12.31
N CYS A 133 10.33 -6.86 11.19
CA CYS A 133 8.93 -7.18 10.89
C CYS A 133 8.76 -8.66 10.45
N PRO A 134 7.53 -9.18 10.24
CA PRO A 134 7.32 -10.56 9.79
C PRO A 134 8.04 -10.90 8.47
N ASN A 135 8.22 -9.91 7.60
CA ASN A 135 8.91 -10.01 6.31
C ASN A 135 10.45 -9.85 6.43
N GLY A 136 10.99 -9.67 7.63
CA GLY A 136 12.44 -9.61 7.88
C GLY A 136 13.08 -8.23 7.71
N HIS A 137 12.31 -7.20 7.38
CA HIS A 137 12.83 -5.83 7.26
C HIS A 137 13.09 -5.20 8.63
N GLY A 138 14.12 -4.35 8.70
CA GLY A 138 14.44 -3.60 9.91
C GLY A 138 13.33 -2.62 10.28
N MET A 139 12.95 -2.60 11.55
CA MET A 139 11.96 -1.66 12.07
C MET A 139 12.64 -0.47 12.73
N MET A 140 12.01 0.70 12.59
CA MET A 140 12.46 1.93 13.23
C MET A 140 11.41 2.41 14.22
N THR A 141 11.85 2.79 15.41
CA THR A 141 10.96 3.43 16.39
C THR A 141 10.78 4.89 16.03
N GLY A 142 9.52 5.34 15.91
CA GLY A 142 9.19 6.72 15.56
C GLY A 142 7.80 7.13 16.03
N ARG A 143 7.50 8.43 15.92
CA ARG A 143 6.13 8.94 16.14
C ARG A 143 5.34 8.85 14.84
N VAL A 144 4.12 8.31 14.90
CA VAL A 144 3.21 8.31 13.75
C VAL A 144 2.72 9.72 13.47
N ARG A 145 2.60 10.11 12.19
CA ARG A 145 2.13 11.45 11.81
C ARG A 145 0.61 11.57 11.78
N GLY A 146 -0.10 10.46 11.66
CA GLY A 146 -1.56 10.37 11.68
C GLY A 146 -2.05 9.19 12.52
N ASP A 147 -3.37 9.01 12.55
CA ASP A 147 -3.98 7.85 13.18
C ASP A 147 -3.73 6.58 12.33
N GLY A 148 -3.61 5.43 12.98
CA GLY A 148 -3.44 4.13 12.32
C GLY A 148 -3.82 2.97 13.23
N ILE A 149 -3.44 1.75 12.87
CA ILE A 149 -3.79 0.52 13.62
C ILE A 149 -2.51 -0.27 13.89
N CYS A 150 -2.39 -0.85 15.08
CA CYS A 150 -1.29 -1.76 15.37
C CYS A 150 -1.55 -3.15 14.79
N ASP A 151 -0.64 -3.71 14.02
CA ASP A 151 -0.80 -5.04 13.39
C ASP A 151 -0.77 -6.21 14.36
N VAL A 152 -0.29 -6.01 15.58
CA VAL A 152 -0.20 -7.08 16.59
C VAL A 152 -1.48 -7.19 17.43
N CYS A 153 -2.13 -6.09 17.75
CA CYS A 153 -3.31 -6.08 18.63
C CYS A 153 -4.55 -5.45 18.02
N HIS A 154 -4.44 -4.91 16.81
CA HIS A 154 -5.47 -4.20 16.06
C HIS A 154 -6.09 -3.00 16.79
N ALA A 155 -5.43 -2.51 17.86
CA ALA A 155 -5.83 -1.29 18.54
C ALA A 155 -5.46 -0.06 17.71
N GLY A 156 -6.34 0.96 17.74
CA GLY A 156 -6.07 2.25 17.12
C GLY A 156 -4.88 2.95 17.79
N VAL A 157 -3.95 3.43 16.96
CA VAL A 157 -2.80 4.24 17.33
C VAL A 157 -3.11 5.67 16.90
N ARG A 158 -3.08 6.62 17.83
CA ARG A 158 -3.32 8.03 17.51
C ARG A 158 -2.09 8.72 16.94
N GLY A 159 -2.30 9.72 16.08
CA GLY A 159 -1.26 10.65 15.62
C GLY A 159 -0.39 11.16 16.77
N GLY A 160 0.92 11.09 16.57
CA GLY A 160 1.95 11.47 17.55
C GLY A 160 2.38 10.37 18.53
N ALA A 161 1.71 9.20 18.56
CA ALA A 161 2.10 8.07 19.39
C ALA A 161 3.38 7.39 18.88
N PHE A 162 4.15 6.78 19.78
CA PHE A 162 5.33 6.00 19.41
C PHE A 162 4.96 4.59 18.96
N VAL A 163 5.53 4.18 17.83
CA VAL A 163 5.43 2.82 17.28
C VAL A 163 6.81 2.36 16.79
N ASP A 164 6.99 1.06 16.67
CA ASP A 164 8.01 0.47 15.80
C ASP A 164 7.32 0.31 14.45
N ALA A 165 7.80 1.00 13.42
CA ALA A 165 7.24 0.94 12.08
C ALA A 165 8.24 0.34 11.10
N CYS A 166 7.74 -0.51 10.20
CA CYS A 166 8.47 -1.00 9.05
C CYS A 166 8.10 -0.16 7.83
N ALA A 167 9.03 0.68 7.37
CA ALA A 167 8.82 1.52 6.19
C ALA A 167 8.54 0.74 4.89
N GLN A 168 8.86 -0.56 4.86
CA GLN A 168 8.72 -1.41 3.67
C GLN A 168 7.43 -2.25 3.63
N CYS A 169 6.66 -2.32 4.73
CA CYS A 169 5.50 -3.23 4.80
C CYS A 169 4.30 -2.65 5.55
N ASP A 170 4.30 -1.33 5.76
CA ASP A 170 3.31 -0.61 6.59
C ASP A 170 2.98 -1.28 7.94
N PHE A 171 3.94 -2.04 8.50
CA PHE A 171 3.73 -2.85 9.70
C PHE A 171 4.12 -2.08 10.95
N TRP A 172 3.17 -1.83 11.85
CA TRP A 172 3.26 -0.99 13.04
C TRP A 172 3.02 -1.80 14.32
N ILE A 173 3.94 -1.70 15.27
CA ILE A 173 3.77 -2.25 16.62
C ILE A 173 3.58 -1.10 17.60
N CYS A 174 2.43 -1.03 18.27
CA CYS A 174 2.18 -0.05 19.32
C CYS A 174 3.05 -0.31 20.55
N GLN A 175 3.29 0.73 21.35
CA GLN A 175 4.13 0.65 22.54
C GLN A 175 3.71 -0.44 23.54
N GLN A 176 2.41 -0.72 23.69
CA GLN A 176 1.93 -1.79 24.58
C GLN A 176 2.35 -3.18 24.07
N CYS A 177 2.27 -3.41 22.77
CA CYS A 177 2.75 -4.65 22.17
C CYS A 177 4.27 -4.76 22.23
N GLN A 178 5.01 -3.66 22.07
CA GLN A 178 6.46 -3.65 22.25
C GLN A 178 6.88 -4.08 23.67
N LEU A 179 6.15 -3.61 24.69
CA LEU A 179 6.38 -4.00 26.09
C LEU A 179 6.09 -5.49 26.31
N LYS A 180 4.97 -6.00 25.76
CA LYS A 180 4.63 -7.43 25.83
C LYS A 180 5.65 -8.32 25.14
N LEU A 181 6.25 -7.84 24.05
CA LEU A 181 7.29 -8.52 23.29
C LEU A 181 8.69 -8.38 23.92
N GLY A 182 8.81 -7.69 25.05
CA GLY A 182 10.05 -7.57 25.82
C GLY A 182 11.11 -6.65 25.20
N LYS A 183 10.75 -5.76 24.26
CA LYS A 183 11.72 -4.87 23.59
C LYS A 183 12.10 -3.63 24.42
N TYR A 184 11.27 -3.23 25.38
CA TYR A 184 11.59 -2.15 26.31
C TYR A 184 11.54 -2.72 27.73
N GLY A 185 12.70 -2.79 28.38
CA GLY A 185 12.78 -3.05 29.81
C GLY A 185 11.87 -2.09 30.56
N ALA A 186 11.12 -2.61 31.53
CA ALA A 186 10.17 -1.83 32.33
C ALA A 186 10.79 -0.51 32.83
N PRO A 187 10.02 0.59 32.91
CA PRO A 187 10.54 1.85 33.43
C PRO A 187 11.04 1.65 34.87
N ALA A 188 12.25 2.14 35.14
CA ALA A 188 12.88 2.09 36.45
C ALA A 188 11.95 2.72 37.51
N LYS A 189 11.37 1.87 38.37
CA LYS A 189 10.81 2.32 39.65
C LYS A 189 11.96 2.43 40.65
N SER A 190 12.03 3.59 41.28
CA SER A 190 12.91 3.94 42.38
C SER A 190 12.85 2.90 43.53
N ALA A 191 14.03 2.40 43.90
CA ALA A 191 14.47 1.89 45.20
C ALA A 191 13.47 1.18 46.14
N ALA A 192 13.60 -0.13 46.26
CA ALA A 192 13.84 -0.81 47.55
C ALA A 192 14.39 -2.23 47.29
N SER A 193 15.44 -2.56 48.05
CA SER A 193 16.15 -3.84 48.14
C SER A 193 15.23 -5.06 48.27
N VAL A 194 15.61 -6.19 47.63
CA VAL A 194 15.65 -7.55 48.23
C VAL A 194 15.95 -8.63 47.16
N HIS A 195 17.05 -9.35 47.39
CA HIS A 195 17.40 -10.72 47.01
C HIS A 195 17.40 -11.16 45.54
N GLY A 196 18.63 -11.43 45.06
CA GLY A 196 18.89 -12.03 43.75
C GLY A 196 18.46 -13.49 43.68
N ASN A 197 17.70 -13.81 42.63
CA ASN A 197 17.60 -15.16 42.11
C ASN A 197 18.15 -15.17 40.68
N LYS A 198 19.15 -16.02 40.48
CA LYS A 198 19.86 -16.26 39.23
C LYS A 198 18.92 -17.05 38.31
N MET A 199 18.23 -16.39 37.37
CA MET A 199 17.41 -17.10 36.37
C MET A 199 18.28 -17.57 35.20
N ALA A 200 18.04 -18.83 34.82
CA ALA A 200 18.67 -19.55 33.73
C ALA A 200 18.41 -18.86 32.37
N PRO A 201 19.31 -19.02 31.38
CA PRO A 201 19.12 -18.47 30.05
C PRO A 201 17.84 -19.02 29.40
N LEU A 202 16.98 -18.11 28.93
CA LEU A 202 15.78 -18.42 28.17
C LEU A 202 16.16 -19.22 26.92
N SER A 203 15.53 -20.38 26.79
CA SER A 203 15.59 -21.28 25.65
C SER A 203 15.31 -20.54 24.34
N SER A 204 16.04 -20.94 23.30
CA SER A 204 15.92 -20.49 21.91
C SER A 204 14.45 -20.32 21.45
N PRO A 205 14.15 -19.34 20.59
CA PRO A 205 12.82 -19.20 20.01
C PRO A 205 12.40 -20.52 19.31
N PRO A 206 11.11 -20.90 19.36
CA PRO A 206 10.64 -22.11 18.72
C PRO A 206 10.96 -22.04 17.21
N PRO A 207 11.38 -23.16 16.59
CA PRO A 207 11.66 -23.20 15.16
C PRO A 207 10.41 -22.76 14.38
N ARG A 208 10.61 -21.87 13.39
CA ARG A 208 9.54 -21.48 12.45
C ARG A 208 9.01 -22.75 11.80
N VAL A 209 7.74 -23.06 12.04
CA VAL A 209 7.02 -24.09 11.29
C VAL A 209 6.78 -23.52 9.89
N THR A 210 7.64 -23.88 8.94
CA THR A 210 7.38 -23.61 7.52
C THR A 210 6.21 -24.50 7.12
N VAL A 211 5.03 -23.91 6.91
CA VAL A 211 3.89 -24.63 6.32
C VAL A 211 4.31 -25.09 4.93
N PRO A 212 4.26 -26.41 4.62
CA PRO A 212 4.57 -26.89 3.28
C PRO A 212 3.64 -26.24 2.25
N GLN A 213 4.22 -25.65 1.23
CA GLN A 213 3.47 -25.04 0.12
C GLN A 213 2.81 -26.14 -0.72
N LEU A 214 1.59 -25.88 -1.20
CA LEU A 214 0.89 -26.75 -2.15
C LEU A 214 1.60 -26.72 -3.52
N PRO A 215 1.51 -27.82 -4.29
CA PRO A 215 2.03 -27.83 -5.65
C PRO A 215 1.27 -26.81 -6.50
N LEU A 216 2.01 -25.94 -7.19
CA LEU A 216 1.45 -24.98 -8.13
C LEU A 216 0.93 -25.71 -9.38
N PRO A 217 -0.19 -25.26 -9.97
CA PRO A 217 -0.64 -25.70 -11.29
C PRO A 217 0.41 -25.44 -12.37
N ASP A 218 0.47 -26.32 -13.37
CA ASP A 218 1.43 -26.20 -14.48
C ASP A 218 1.34 -24.82 -15.15
N GLY A 219 2.51 -24.18 -15.29
CA GLY A 219 2.63 -22.86 -15.93
C GLY A 219 2.06 -21.69 -15.12
N CYS A 220 1.64 -21.89 -13.87
CA CYS A 220 1.14 -20.85 -12.99
C CYS A 220 2.13 -20.54 -11.86
N LEU A 221 2.22 -19.27 -11.46
CA LEU A 221 2.96 -18.84 -10.26
C LEU A 221 2.05 -18.73 -9.03
N TYR A 222 0.74 -18.67 -9.25
CA TYR A 222 -0.26 -18.53 -8.19
C TYR A 222 -1.41 -19.52 -8.39
N HIS A 223 -1.97 -20.01 -7.30
CA HIS A 223 -3.20 -20.79 -7.32
C HIS A 223 -4.39 -19.90 -7.67
N ALA A 224 -4.41 -18.68 -7.15
CA ALA A 224 -5.51 -17.74 -7.32
C ALA A 224 -5.08 -16.28 -7.34
N PHE A 225 -5.72 -15.50 -8.23
CA PHE A 225 -5.75 -14.04 -8.18
C PHE A 225 -6.96 -13.56 -7.38
N LEU A 226 -6.78 -12.61 -6.46
CA LEU A 226 -7.83 -12.15 -5.55
C LEU A 226 -8.36 -10.75 -5.94
N THR A 227 -9.35 -10.68 -6.85
CA THR A 227 -9.93 -9.38 -7.27
C THR A 227 -11.06 -8.94 -6.35
N HIS A 228 -11.01 -7.67 -5.92
CA HIS A 228 -11.97 -7.08 -4.99
C HIS A 228 -11.97 -5.56 -5.07
N SER A 229 -12.93 -4.92 -4.40
CA SER A 229 -12.97 -3.46 -4.25
C SER A 229 -12.33 -3.05 -2.93
N TRP A 230 -11.59 -1.93 -2.93
CA TRP A 230 -11.07 -1.31 -1.70
C TRP A 230 -12.11 -0.43 -1.00
N VAL A 231 -13.30 -0.29 -1.58
CA VAL A 231 -14.39 0.48 -0.97
C VAL A 231 -15.07 -0.37 0.09
N LYS A 232 -15.49 0.27 1.18
CA LYS A 232 -16.30 -0.37 2.21
C LYS A 232 -17.59 -0.95 1.65
N ASP A 233 -18.03 -2.07 2.18
CA ASP A 233 -19.29 -2.69 1.79
C ASP A 233 -20.51 -1.94 2.36
N GLY A 234 -21.72 -2.39 2.03
CA GLY A 234 -22.99 -1.83 2.49
C GLY A 234 -23.22 -1.90 4.01
N LYS A 235 -22.43 -2.69 4.74
CA LYS A 235 -22.38 -2.70 6.22
C LYS A 235 -21.30 -1.79 6.78
N GLY A 236 -20.57 -1.06 5.94
CA GLY A 236 -19.47 -0.19 6.33
C GLY A 236 -18.19 -0.93 6.71
N ARG A 237 -18.07 -2.22 6.37
CA ARG A 237 -16.88 -3.03 6.65
C ARG A 237 -15.83 -2.79 5.58
N ASP A 238 -14.56 -2.84 5.97
CA ASP A 238 -13.44 -2.70 5.05
C ASP A 238 -13.29 -3.97 4.18
N THR A 239 -13.59 -3.87 2.90
CA THR A 239 -13.53 -5.01 1.97
C THR A 239 -12.10 -5.50 1.76
N HIS A 240 -11.12 -4.61 1.66
CA HIS A 240 -9.72 -4.97 1.44
C HIS A 240 -9.16 -5.72 2.65
N ALA A 241 -9.40 -5.22 3.87
CA ALA A 241 -8.99 -5.89 5.11
C ALA A 241 -9.65 -7.28 5.26
N ARG A 242 -10.91 -7.43 4.82
CA ARG A 242 -11.59 -8.73 4.83
C ARG A 242 -10.96 -9.72 3.86
N VAL A 243 -10.64 -9.28 2.64
CA VAL A 243 -9.96 -10.14 1.66
C VAL A 243 -8.55 -10.48 2.12
N SER A 244 -7.83 -9.55 2.77
CA SER A 244 -6.55 -9.83 3.43
C SER A 244 -6.66 -10.94 4.48
N ARG A 245 -7.68 -10.91 5.36
CA ARG A 245 -7.91 -11.99 6.33
C ARG A 245 -8.19 -13.34 5.67
N ILE A 246 -8.96 -13.35 4.58
CA ILE A 246 -9.23 -14.57 3.79
C ILE A 246 -7.93 -15.06 3.15
N ASN A 247 -7.13 -14.14 2.60
CA ASN A 247 -5.84 -14.43 2.00
C ASN A 247 -4.87 -15.10 3.00
N ASP A 248 -4.80 -14.58 4.22
CA ASP A 248 -3.98 -15.17 5.30
C ASP A 248 -4.43 -16.60 5.62
N HIS A 249 -5.75 -16.85 5.62
CA HIS A 249 -6.29 -18.20 5.82
C HIS A 249 -5.89 -19.18 4.71
N LEU A 250 -5.92 -18.73 3.45
CA LEU A 250 -5.47 -19.52 2.30
C LEU A 250 -3.97 -19.79 2.36
N LYS A 251 -3.16 -18.76 2.64
CA LYS A 251 -1.70 -18.85 2.78
C LYS A 251 -1.30 -19.78 3.93
N ALA A 252 -2.03 -19.76 5.04
CA ALA A 252 -1.80 -20.65 6.19
C ALA A 252 -1.99 -22.15 5.86
N ARG A 253 -2.63 -22.48 4.74
CA ARG A 253 -2.79 -23.85 4.21
C ARG A 253 -1.85 -24.17 3.06
N GLY A 254 -0.84 -23.34 2.84
CA GLY A 254 0.17 -23.53 1.79
C GLY A 254 -0.26 -23.05 0.41
N MET A 255 -1.40 -22.35 0.29
CA MET A 255 -1.80 -21.74 -0.98
C MET A 255 -0.96 -20.49 -1.27
N VAL A 256 -0.50 -20.39 -2.51
CA VAL A 256 0.12 -19.18 -3.06
C VAL A 256 -0.92 -18.38 -3.81
N THR A 257 -1.14 -17.14 -3.40
CA THR A 257 -2.14 -16.23 -3.95
C THR A 257 -1.48 -14.96 -4.45
N TRP A 258 -2.07 -14.36 -5.49
CA TRP A 258 -1.78 -13.00 -5.89
C TRP A 258 -2.78 -12.06 -5.20
N PHE A 259 -2.28 -11.13 -4.39
CA PHE A 259 -3.07 -10.16 -3.62
C PHE A 259 -2.41 -8.77 -3.73
N ASP A 260 -3.21 -7.76 -4.03
CA ASP A 260 -2.79 -6.39 -4.31
C ASP A 260 -2.26 -5.62 -3.08
N GLY A 261 -2.49 -6.11 -1.86
CA GLY A 261 -1.92 -5.52 -0.64
C GLY A 261 -0.39 -5.60 -0.54
N ASP A 262 0.25 -6.48 -1.31
CA ASP A 262 1.69 -6.73 -1.21
C ASP A 262 2.54 -5.97 -2.26
N ARG A 263 1.97 -5.43 -3.35
CA ARG A 263 2.77 -5.12 -4.58
C ARG A 263 2.32 -3.99 -5.52
N MET A 264 1.49 -3.04 -5.11
CA MET A 264 0.96 -2.00 -6.01
C MET A 264 1.83 -0.73 -6.09
N GLU A 265 3.08 -0.87 -6.56
CA GLU A 265 3.96 0.26 -6.93
C GLU A 265 4.41 0.12 -8.41
N GLY A 266 4.51 1.24 -9.16
CA GLY A 266 4.99 1.24 -10.56
C GLY A 266 3.87 1.12 -11.60
N GLU A 267 4.13 0.45 -12.74
CA GLU A 267 3.15 0.20 -13.81
C GLU A 267 2.07 -0.80 -13.34
N ILE A 268 1.02 -0.27 -12.69
CA ILE A 268 -0.05 -1.05 -12.05
C ILE A 268 -0.74 -1.99 -13.06
N ALA A 269 -0.91 -1.55 -14.31
CA ALA A 269 -1.58 -2.32 -15.35
C ALA A 269 -0.84 -3.63 -15.69
N ASP A 270 0.48 -3.57 -15.84
CA ASP A 270 1.31 -4.72 -16.22
C ASP A 270 1.30 -5.76 -15.09
N LYS A 271 1.45 -5.32 -13.85
CA LYS A 271 1.39 -6.21 -12.68
C LYS A 271 0.04 -6.90 -12.51
N MET A 272 -1.06 -6.20 -12.77
CA MET A 272 -2.39 -6.82 -12.79
C MET A 272 -2.49 -7.87 -13.90
N CYS A 273 -1.99 -7.56 -15.10
CA CYS A 273 -2.02 -8.49 -16.23
C CYS A 273 -1.18 -9.75 -15.94
N GLU A 274 0.05 -9.59 -15.45
CA GLU A 274 0.93 -10.68 -15.02
C GLU A 274 0.26 -11.52 -13.92
N GLY A 275 -0.28 -10.86 -12.89
CA GLY A 275 -0.96 -11.54 -11.79
C GLY A 275 -2.13 -12.41 -12.28
N ILE A 276 -2.93 -11.90 -13.20
CA ILE A 276 -4.04 -12.66 -13.80
C ILE A 276 -3.50 -13.80 -14.68
N ASP A 277 -2.50 -13.53 -15.53
CA ASP A 277 -1.94 -14.51 -16.46
C ASP A 277 -1.28 -15.69 -15.73
N ASP A 278 -0.55 -15.40 -14.65
CA ASP A 278 0.18 -16.39 -13.85
C ASP A 278 -0.68 -17.09 -12.79
N SER A 279 -1.96 -16.74 -12.67
CA SER A 279 -2.89 -17.37 -11.72
C SER A 279 -3.71 -18.48 -12.36
N ALA A 280 -3.86 -19.61 -11.68
CA ALA A 280 -4.66 -20.74 -12.19
C ALA A 280 -6.18 -20.50 -12.08
N ALA A 281 -6.62 -19.79 -11.05
CA ALA A 281 -8.00 -19.40 -10.81
C ALA A 281 -8.11 -17.88 -10.52
N ILE A 282 -9.30 -17.33 -10.68
CA ILE A 282 -9.61 -15.93 -10.35
C ILE A 282 -10.72 -15.93 -9.30
N VAL A 283 -10.45 -15.43 -8.10
CA VAL A 283 -11.45 -15.32 -7.04
C VAL A 283 -12.03 -13.92 -7.08
N VAL A 284 -13.33 -13.83 -7.32
CA VAL A 284 -14.07 -12.56 -7.47
C VAL A 284 -14.86 -12.30 -6.21
N PHE A 285 -14.38 -11.39 -5.37
CA PHE A 285 -15.08 -11.00 -4.13
C PHE A 285 -16.18 -9.98 -4.44
N VAL A 286 -17.41 -10.48 -4.53
CA VAL A 286 -18.59 -9.73 -4.98
C VAL A 286 -19.18 -8.92 -3.82
N SER A 287 -18.89 -7.63 -3.82
CA SER A 287 -19.65 -6.61 -3.10
C SER A 287 -20.46 -5.76 -4.10
N LYS A 288 -21.44 -5.01 -3.61
CA LYS A 288 -22.18 -4.01 -4.38
C LYS A 288 -21.23 -2.98 -4.98
N ALA A 289 -20.24 -2.52 -4.21
CA ALA A 289 -19.22 -1.61 -4.71
C ALA A 289 -18.42 -2.22 -5.87
N TYR A 290 -18.07 -3.51 -5.79
CA TYR A 290 -17.40 -4.20 -6.89
C TYR A 290 -18.30 -4.31 -8.13
N LEU A 291 -19.56 -4.72 -7.95
CA LEU A 291 -20.55 -4.80 -9.03
C LEU A 291 -20.72 -3.45 -9.73
N ASP A 292 -20.87 -2.37 -8.95
CA ASP A 292 -21.06 -1.01 -9.47
C ASP A 292 -19.81 -0.52 -10.22
N LYS A 293 -18.61 -0.81 -9.71
CA LYS A 293 -17.34 -0.46 -10.36
C LYS A 293 -17.15 -1.16 -11.71
N VAL A 294 -17.37 -2.48 -11.76
CA VAL A 294 -17.30 -3.25 -13.01
C VAL A 294 -18.35 -2.77 -14.02
N ALA A 295 -19.56 -2.47 -13.55
CA ALA A 295 -20.64 -1.95 -14.40
C ALA A 295 -20.49 -0.46 -14.76
N SER A 296 -19.58 0.27 -14.10
CA SER A 296 -19.42 1.71 -14.27
C SER A 296 -18.99 2.08 -15.70
N LYS A 297 -19.19 3.34 -16.08
CA LYS A 297 -18.68 3.87 -17.36
C LYS A 297 -17.21 4.27 -17.30
N ASN A 298 -16.57 4.25 -16.12
CA ASN A 298 -15.17 4.59 -15.96
C ASN A 298 -14.30 3.48 -16.57
N PRO A 299 -13.59 3.70 -17.69
CA PRO A 299 -12.71 2.68 -18.27
C PRO A 299 -11.43 2.47 -17.45
N ASN A 300 -11.11 3.41 -16.54
CA ASN A 300 -9.88 3.39 -15.77
C ASN A 300 -9.99 2.63 -14.45
N ASP A 301 -11.20 2.24 -14.03
CA ASP A 301 -11.41 1.49 -12.79
C ASP A 301 -10.70 0.12 -12.83
N ASN A 302 -9.89 -0.17 -11.81
CA ASN A 302 -9.08 -1.38 -11.76
C ASN A 302 -9.94 -2.64 -11.64
N CYS A 303 -11.01 -2.64 -10.83
CA CYS A 303 -11.91 -3.79 -10.72
C CYS A 303 -12.52 -4.13 -12.09
N LYS A 304 -12.89 -3.10 -12.87
CA LYS A 304 -13.40 -3.29 -14.23
C LYS A 304 -12.34 -3.84 -15.18
N LYS A 305 -11.11 -3.30 -15.15
CA LYS A 305 -10.00 -3.78 -15.98
C LYS A 305 -9.66 -5.24 -15.65
N GLU A 306 -9.47 -5.55 -14.38
CA GLU A 306 -9.19 -6.90 -13.88
C GLU A 306 -10.27 -7.88 -14.31
N PHE A 307 -11.55 -7.57 -14.05
CA PHE A 307 -12.66 -8.46 -14.39
C PHE A 307 -12.72 -8.73 -15.88
N LYS A 308 -12.62 -7.68 -16.72
CA LYS A 308 -12.64 -7.81 -18.18
C LYS A 308 -11.45 -8.60 -18.71
N TYR A 309 -10.26 -8.37 -18.16
CA TYR A 309 -9.07 -9.11 -18.59
C TYR A 309 -9.12 -10.57 -18.15
N ALA A 310 -9.55 -10.84 -16.92
CA ALA A 310 -9.76 -12.18 -16.38
C ALA A 310 -10.76 -12.99 -17.21
N THR A 311 -11.90 -12.41 -17.59
CA THR A 311 -12.88 -13.12 -18.43
C THR A 311 -12.32 -13.47 -19.80
N GLN A 312 -11.50 -12.59 -20.39
CA GLN A 312 -10.81 -12.82 -21.66
C GLN A 312 -9.72 -13.90 -21.57
N ARG A 313 -8.95 -13.94 -20.48
CA ARG A 313 -7.79 -14.83 -20.34
C ARG A 313 -8.12 -16.20 -19.75
N LYS A 314 -9.07 -16.27 -18.81
CA LYS A 314 -9.32 -17.47 -18.00
C LYS A 314 -10.70 -18.08 -18.25
N SER A 315 -11.65 -17.33 -18.83
CA SER A 315 -13.08 -17.66 -18.93
C SER A 315 -13.79 -17.78 -17.58
N ALA A 316 -15.13 -17.70 -17.59
CA ALA A 316 -15.96 -17.85 -16.38
C ALA A 316 -15.73 -19.17 -15.63
N THR A 317 -15.32 -20.25 -16.29
CA THR A 317 -15.10 -21.56 -15.66
C THR A 317 -13.89 -21.60 -14.71
N LYS A 318 -12.99 -20.63 -14.84
CA LYS A 318 -11.83 -20.44 -13.95
C LYS A 318 -12.04 -19.33 -12.93
N MET A 319 -13.26 -18.78 -12.84
CA MET A 319 -13.61 -17.70 -11.93
C MET A 319 -14.50 -18.22 -10.81
N VAL A 320 -14.12 -17.94 -9.56
CA VAL A 320 -14.82 -18.33 -8.34
C VAL A 320 -15.52 -17.10 -7.77
N PRO A 321 -16.86 -16.96 -7.93
CA PRO A 321 -17.59 -15.86 -7.30
C PRO A 321 -17.72 -16.09 -5.79
N VAL A 322 -17.48 -15.04 -5.00
CA VAL A 322 -17.55 -15.07 -3.53
C VAL A 322 -18.33 -13.85 -3.04
N PRO A 323 -19.63 -13.97 -2.71
CA PRO A 323 -20.40 -12.86 -2.16
C PRO A 323 -19.84 -12.37 -0.82
N MET A 324 -19.71 -11.05 -0.67
CA MET A 324 -19.11 -10.41 0.52
C MET A 324 -20.13 -9.75 1.44
N GLU A 325 -21.38 -9.58 1.00
CA GLU A 325 -22.45 -8.93 1.77
C GLU A 325 -23.83 -9.48 1.41
N PRO A 326 -24.85 -9.32 2.29
CA PRO A 326 -26.16 -9.95 2.12
C PRO A 326 -26.84 -9.65 0.78
N ASP A 327 -26.76 -8.41 0.30
CA ASP A 327 -27.37 -7.98 -0.97
C ASP A 327 -26.75 -8.70 -2.19
N CYS A 328 -25.56 -9.27 -2.04
CA CYS A 328 -24.85 -10.00 -3.09
C CYS A 328 -25.11 -11.52 -3.05
N LEU A 329 -25.86 -12.05 -2.08
CA LEU A 329 -26.15 -13.48 -1.97
C LEU A 329 -27.08 -14.03 -3.07
N MET A 330 -27.69 -13.14 -3.86
CA MET A 330 -28.60 -13.50 -4.95
C MET A 330 -27.95 -13.19 -6.31
N PRO A 331 -27.32 -14.18 -6.97
CA PRO A 331 -26.63 -13.97 -8.25
C PRO A 331 -27.53 -13.45 -9.37
N GLY A 332 -28.82 -13.81 -9.35
CA GLY A 332 -29.81 -13.30 -10.30
C GLY A 332 -30.02 -11.78 -10.22
N ASN A 333 -29.57 -11.13 -9.14
CA ASN A 333 -29.61 -9.67 -9.00
C ASN A 333 -28.31 -9.00 -9.49
N TRP A 334 -27.27 -9.75 -9.80
CA TRP A 334 -26.02 -9.19 -10.32
C TRP A 334 -26.25 -8.66 -11.73
N LYS A 335 -25.83 -7.42 -11.97
CA LYS A 335 -26.02 -6.74 -13.25
C LYS A 335 -24.69 -6.57 -13.97
N GLY A 336 -24.78 -6.21 -15.25
CA GLY A 336 -23.60 -5.94 -16.07
C GLY A 336 -22.75 -7.19 -16.33
N GLN A 337 -21.45 -6.99 -16.53
CA GLN A 337 -20.54 -8.06 -16.93
C GLN A 337 -20.41 -9.16 -15.87
N VAL A 338 -20.45 -8.82 -14.58
CA VAL A 338 -20.42 -9.83 -13.51
C VAL A 338 -21.64 -10.74 -13.58
N GLY A 339 -22.84 -10.16 -13.74
CA GLY A 339 -24.07 -10.95 -13.92
C GLY A 339 -24.07 -11.79 -15.20
N MET A 340 -23.54 -11.23 -16.29
CA MET A 340 -23.44 -11.92 -17.58
C MET A 340 -22.53 -13.16 -17.53
N GLU A 341 -21.38 -13.05 -16.87
CA GLU A 341 -20.37 -14.11 -16.85
C GLU A 341 -20.57 -15.09 -15.69
N LEU A 342 -21.00 -14.61 -14.52
CA LEU A 342 -21.03 -15.38 -13.26
C LEU A 342 -22.43 -15.52 -12.65
N GLY A 343 -23.47 -14.86 -13.18
CA GLY A 343 -24.82 -14.89 -12.60
C GLY A 343 -25.50 -16.26 -12.61
N GLY A 344 -25.04 -17.17 -13.48
CA GLY A 344 -25.46 -18.58 -13.51
C GLY A 344 -24.59 -19.52 -12.68
N THR A 345 -23.49 -19.02 -12.09
CA THR A 345 -22.52 -19.84 -11.36
C THR A 345 -22.93 -19.97 -9.89
N LEU A 346 -22.96 -21.20 -9.38
CA LEU A 346 -23.15 -21.46 -7.96
C LEU A 346 -21.86 -21.13 -7.19
N PHE A 347 -21.92 -20.19 -6.26
CA PHE A 347 -20.81 -19.95 -5.33
C PHE A 347 -20.78 -21.03 -4.22
N LYS A 348 -19.59 -21.47 -3.83
CA LYS A 348 -19.39 -22.47 -2.76
C LYS A 348 -19.11 -21.85 -1.39
N ALA A 349 -18.65 -20.61 -1.38
CA ALA A 349 -18.35 -19.85 -0.19
C ALA A 349 -18.90 -18.43 -0.30
N ASN A 350 -19.23 -17.83 0.84
CA ASN A 350 -19.60 -16.43 0.96
C ASN A 350 -19.14 -15.88 2.32
N PHE A 351 -18.93 -14.57 2.39
CA PHE A 351 -18.53 -13.85 3.60
C PHE A 351 -19.50 -12.71 3.89
N ALA A 352 -20.79 -12.90 3.59
CA ALA A 352 -21.83 -11.92 3.88
C ALA A 352 -21.95 -11.65 5.39
N GLU A 353 -21.73 -12.68 6.20
CA GLU A 353 -21.64 -12.65 7.66
C GLU A 353 -20.32 -13.25 8.15
N ASP A 354 -19.93 -12.92 9.38
CA ASP A 354 -18.69 -13.41 9.99
C ASP A 354 -18.87 -14.65 10.88
N ALA A 355 -20.13 -15.05 11.14
CA ALA A 355 -20.45 -16.13 12.07
C ALA A 355 -19.78 -17.46 11.72
N ASP A 356 -19.70 -17.76 10.42
CA ASP A 356 -19.20 -19.03 9.88
C ASP A 356 -17.90 -18.83 9.08
N PHE A 357 -17.12 -17.78 9.40
CA PHE A 357 -15.95 -17.35 8.61
C PHE A 357 -14.99 -18.51 8.29
N GLU A 358 -14.61 -19.31 9.28
CA GLU A 358 -13.64 -20.39 9.11
C GLU A 358 -14.17 -21.50 8.19
N GLU A 359 -15.45 -21.87 8.34
CA GLU A 359 -16.11 -22.85 7.47
C GLU A 359 -16.18 -22.37 6.02
N GLN A 360 -16.54 -21.09 5.82
CA GLN A 360 -16.60 -20.48 4.49
C GLN A 360 -15.20 -20.37 3.87
N ALA A 361 -14.17 -20.12 4.68
CA ALA A 361 -12.80 -20.06 4.21
C ALA A 361 -12.23 -21.44 3.82
N GLU A 362 -12.60 -22.52 4.53
CA GLU A 362 -12.32 -23.89 4.03
C GLU A 362 -13.04 -24.18 2.71
N ALA A 363 -14.34 -23.86 2.63
CA ALA A 363 -15.12 -24.09 1.41
C ALA A 363 -14.54 -23.32 0.21
N LEU A 364 -14.03 -22.11 0.43
CA LEU A 364 -13.32 -21.34 -0.59
C LEU A 364 -11.99 -22.00 -0.98
N PHE A 365 -11.21 -22.45 0.00
CA PHE A 365 -9.94 -23.14 -0.25
C PHE A 365 -10.13 -24.36 -1.15
N ASP A 366 -11.09 -25.23 -0.82
CA ASP A 366 -11.40 -26.43 -1.61
C ASP A 366 -11.87 -26.08 -3.03
N GLU A 367 -12.71 -25.06 -3.16
CA GLU A 367 -13.21 -24.61 -4.46
C GLU A 367 -12.10 -24.03 -5.34
N ILE A 368 -11.16 -23.28 -4.76
CA ILE A 368 -9.99 -22.77 -5.50
C ILE A 368 -9.16 -23.94 -6.01
N LEU A 369 -8.85 -24.95 -5.19
CA LEU A 369 -8.07 -26.11 -5.63
C LEU A 369 -8.77 -26.87 -6.76
N ARG A 370 -10.09 -27.08 -6.63
CA ARG A 370 -10.91 -27.70 -7.66
C ARG A 370 -10.84 -26.94 -8.99
N VAL A 371 -10.98 -25.61 -8.95
CA VAL A 371 -10.94 -24.76 -10.15
C VAL A 371 -9.53 -24.65 -10.74
N ALA A 372 -8.52 -24.56 -9.88
CA ALA A 372 -7.11 -24.54 -10.24
C ALA A 372 -6.61 -25.89 -10.80
N GLY A 373 -7.36 -26.98 -10.59
CA GLY A 373 -6.97 -28.32 -11.03
C GLY A 373 -5.88 -28.94 -10.16
N VAL A 374 -5.73 -28.49 -8.92
CA VAL A 374 -4.77 -29.06 -7.97
C VAL A 374 -5.42 -30.23 -7.26
N ASN A 375 -4.89 -31.42 -7.48
CA ASN A 375 -5.28 -32.60 -6.72
C ASN A 375 -4.49 -32.63 -5.41
N THR A 376 -5.13 -32.26 -4.30
CA THR A 376 -4.60 -32.56 -2.98
C THR A 376 -5.00 -33.99 -2.57
N PRO A 377 -4.14 -34.72 -1.83
CA PRO A 377 -4.60 -35.88 -1.08
C PRO A 377 -5.76 -35.44 -0.18
N PRO A 378 -6.82 -36.24 0.00
CA PRO A 378 -7.93 -35.86 0.88
C PRO A 378 -7.38 -35.48 2.24
N SER A 379 -7.68 -34.26 2.67
CA SER A 379 -7.35 -33.77 4.00
C SER A 379 -7.95 -34.73 5.03
N ALA A 380 -7.16 -35.10 6.04
CA ALA A 380 -7.67 -35.90 7.16
C ALA A 380 -8.92 -35.19 7.72
N PRO A 381 -10.01 -35.92 8.03
CA PRO A 381 -11.25 -35.32 8.48
C PRO A 381 -10.96 -34.41 9.67
N THR A 382 -11.17 -33.12 9.48
CA THR A 382 -11.16 -32.15 10.57
C THR A 382 -12.23 -32.58 11.56
N HIS A 383 -11.84 -32.68 12.84
CA HIS A 383 -12.72 -33.14 13.90
C HIS A 383 -14.10 -32.48 13.79
N PRO A 384 -15.21 -33.21 13.94
CA PRO A 384 -16.54 -32.64 13.85
C PRO A 384 -16.67 -31.57 14.94
N HIS A 385 -16.71 -30.30 14.53
CA HIS A 385 -17.15 -29.23 15.40
C HIS A 385 -18.56 -29.59 15.86
N ALA A 386 -18.70 -29.76 17.17
CA ALA A 386 -19.95 -30.13 17.82
C ALA A 386 -21.07 -29.20 17.33
N ARG A 387 -21.96 -29.76 16.51
CA ARG A 387 -23.19 -29.12 16.05
C ARG A 387 -23.96 -28.70 17.30
N LYS A 388 -23.94 -27.41 17.64
CA LYS A 388 -24.83 -26.87 18.68
C LYS A 388 -26.26 -27.05 18.18
N THR A 389 -26.92 -28.08 18.68
CA THR A 389 -28.37 -28.24 18.60
C THR A 389 -29.00 -27.00 19.24
N ARG A 390 -29.63 -26.16 18.43
CA ARG A 390 -30.64 -25.21 18.93
C ARG A 390 -31.85 -26.02 19.37
N MET A 391 -32.20 -25.91 20.65
CA MET A 391 -33.52 -26.25 21.17
C MET A 391 -34.53 -25.16 20.80
#